data_AF-A0A2C9CKS7-F1
#
_entry.id   AF-A0A2C9CKS7-F1
#
_cell.length_a   1.000
_cell.length_b   1.000
_cell.length_c   1.000
_cell.angle_alpha   90.00
_cell.angle_beta   90.00
_cell.angle_gamma   90.00
#
_symmetry.space_group_name_H-M   'P 1'
#
loop_
_entity.id
_entity.type
_entity.pdbx_description
1 polymer ?
#
loop_
_entity_poly.entity_id
_entity_poly.type
_entity_poly.pdbx_seq_one_letter_code
_entity_poly.pdbx_strand_id
1 'polypeptide(L)'
;MKGNLGLRPNFHHTDTPTIAHVHVTVLAYHILAGILKKLRTAGVHYNWNTIRNILATHIRVTTTMNTKDGCVIAVRTCTAPTEKQHTIYNKLQIKHTPLGRKNIKSPMKTQRCSAEK
;
A
#
# COMPACT_ATOMS: atom_id res chain seq x y z
N MET A 1 4.19 -15.21 17.63
CA MET A 1 5.19 -14.80 16.60
C MET A 1 5.18 -15.64 15.31
N LYS A 2 4.48 -16.78 15.22
CA LYS A 2 4.49 -17.66 14.02
C LYS A 2 3.43 -17.34 12.95
N GLY A 3 2.41 -16.51 13.26
CA GLY A 3 1.24 -16.32 12.38
C GLY A 3 1.22 -15.07 11.49
N ASN A 4 2.15 -14.12 11.63
CA ASN A 4 2.05 -12.80 10.99
C ASN A 4 2.86 -12.65 9.69
N LEU A 5 3.61 -13.68 9.30
CA LEU A 5 4.51 -13.65 8.13
C LEU A 5 3.94 -14.36 6.89
N GLY A 6 2.73 -14.93 6.98
CA GLY A 6 2.09 -15.55 5.80
C GLY A 6 2.94 -16.63 5.13
N LEU A 7 3.79 -17.34 5.90
CA LEU A 7 4.53 -18.48 5.40
C LEU A 7 3.52 -19.56 5.01
N ARG A 8 3.22 -19.64 3.71
CA ARG A 8 2.38 -20.70 3.15
C ARG A 8 3.19 -22.00 3.28
N PRO A 9 2.65 -23.07 3.87
CA PRO A 9 3.35 -24.35 3.93
C PRO A 9 3.64 -24.82 2.50
N ASN A 10 4.92 -24.83 2.11
CA ASN A 10 5.35 -25.42 0.83
C ASN A 10 5.45 -26.93 1.04
N PHE A 11 4.42 -27.65 0.60
CA PHE A 11 4.51 -29.09 0.37
C PHE A 11 5.42 -29.32 -0.85
N HIS A 12 6.47 -30.12 -0.66
CA HIS A 12 7.59 -30.37 -1.58
C HIS A 12 7.27 -30.25 -3.07
N HIS A 13 7.66 -29.14 -3.70
CA HIS A 13 7.72 -28.96 -5.15
C HIS A 13 8.95 -28.09 -5.47
N THR A 14 9.99 -28.72 -6.03
CA THR A 14 11.26 -28.18 -6.57
C THR A 14 12.00 -27.09 -5.75
N ASP A 15 13.28 -27.33 -5.45
CA ASP A 15 14.04 -26.55 -4.45
C ASP A 15 14.23 -25.06 -4.81
N THR A 16 14.32 -24.71 -6.09
CA THR A 16 14.68 -23.36 -6.55
C THR A 16 13.65 -22.27 -6.17
N PRO A 17 12.34 -22.39 -6.46
CA PRO A 17 11.35 -21.40 -6.04
C PRO A 17 11.19 -21.32 -4.51
N THR A 18 11.42 -22.43 -3.80
CA THR A 18 11.34 -22.47 -2.33
C THR A 18 12.45 -21.64 -1.68
N ILE A 19 13.69 -21.74 -2.17
CA ILE A 19 14.83 -20.94 -1.69
C ILE A 19 14.56 -19.44 -1.91
N ALA A 20 14.05 -19.05 -3.09
CA ALA A 20 13.71 -17.67 -3.39
C ALA A 20 12.63 -17.13 -2.42
N HIS A 21 11.60 -17.92 -2.12
CA HIS A 21 10.55 -17.54 -1.18
C HIS A 21 11.09 -17.33 0.25
N VAL A 22 11.98 -18.21 0.70
CA VAL A 22 12.65 -18.07 2.01
C VAL A 22 13.47 -16.79 2.07
N HIS A 23 14.26 -16.50 1.03
CA HIS A 23 15.06 -15.26 0.96
C HIS A 23 14.19 -14.00 1.03
N VAL A 24 13.13 -13.92 0.23
CA VAL A 24 12.21 -12.77 0.25
C VAL A 24 11.53 -12.64 1.62
N THR A 25 11.16 -13.75 2.26
CA THR A 25 10.50 -13.72 3.57
C THR A 25 11.43 -13.26 4.69
N VAL A 26 12.69 -13.73 4.70
CA VAL A 26 13.70 -13.31 5.67
C VAL A 26 14.01 -11.81 5.49
N LEU A 27 14.16 -11.35 4.25
CA LEU A 27 14.35 -9.93 3.96
C LEU A 27 13.17 -9.08 4.44
N ALA A 28 11.93 -9.51 4.16
CA ALA A 28 10.72 -8.83 4.62
C ALA A 28 10.65 -8.78 6.16
N TYR A 29 11.04 -9.86 6.84
CA TYR A 29 11.12 -9.90 8.29
C TYR A 29 12.12 -8.88 8.84
N HIS A 30 13.32 -8.79 8.27
CA HIS A 30 14.33 -7.83 8.73
C HIS A 30 13.88 -6.38 8.54
N ILE A 31 13.27 -6.06 7.40
CA ILE A 31 12.70 -4.72 7.15
C ILE A 31 11.61 -4.41 8.18
N LEU A 32 10.68 -5.34 8.40
CA LEU A 32 9.59 -5.16 9.37
C LEU A 32 10.13 -5.01 10.81
N ALA A 33 11.08 -5.85 11.21
CA ALA A 33 11.71 -5.80 12.51
C ALA A 33 12.44 -4.47 12.73
N GLY A 34 13.12 -3.95 11.70
CA GLY A 34 13.75 -2.63 11.73
C GLY A 34 12.74 -1.49 11.93
N ILE A 35 11.63 -1.50 11.19
CA ILE A 35 10.56 -0.49 11.33
C ILE A 35 9.95 -0.54 12.74
N LEU A 36 9.62 -1.75 13.22
CA LEU A 36 9.05 -1.92 14.57
C LEU A 36 10.02 -1.50 15.67
N LYS A 37 11.32 -1.78 15.50
CA LYS A 37 12.36 -1.35 16.45
C LYS A 37 12.42 0.17 16.51
N LYS A 38 12.48 0.86 15.37
CA LYS A 38 12.47 2.33 15.30
C LYS A 38 11.24 2.95 15.96
N LEU A 39 10.06 2.38 15.72
CA LEU A 39 8.82 2.86 16.34
C LEU A 39 8.83 2.68 17.86
N ARG A 40 9.28 1.52 18.36
CA ARG A 40 9.37 1.26 19.80
C ARG A 40 10.36 2.17 20.50
N THR A 41 11.54 2.38 19.93
CA THR A 41 12.53 3.33 20.48
C THR A 41 12.01 4.76 20.51
N ALA A 42 11.04 5.09 19.66
CA ALA A 42 10.40 6.40 19.60
C ALA A 42 9.13 6.52 20.48
N GLY A 43 8.84 5.50 21.31
CA GLY A 43 7.72 5.45 22.25
C GLY A 43 6.42 4.87 21.68
N VAL A 44 6.43 4.29 20.49
CA VAL A 44 5.24 3.68 19.87
C VAL A 44 5.28 2.16 19.99
N HIS A 45 4.46 1.61 20.88
CA HIS A 45 4.47 0.19 21.26
C HIS A 45 3.40 -0.68 20.56
N TYR A 46 2.90 -0.24 19.41
CA TYR A 46 1.91 -1.01 18.66
C TYR A 46 2.50 -2.32 18.09
N ASN A 47 1.66 -3.35 18.00
CA ASN A 47 2.00 -4.55 17.25
C ASN A 47 1.83 -4.30 15.74
N TRP A 48 2.38 -5.21 14.92
CA TRP A 48 2.32 -5.08 13.46
C TRP A 48 0.89 -4.99 12.90
N ASN A 49 -0.05 -5.77 13.43
CA ASN A 49 -1.43 -5.74 12.96
C ASN A 49 -2.09 -4.38 13.23
N THR A 50 -1.87 -3.81 14.40
CA THR A 50 -2.37 -2.48 14.75
C THR A 50 -1.77 -1.42 13.82
N ILE A 51 -0.46 -1.44 13.59
CA ILE A 51 0.18 -0.48 12.67
C ILE A 51 -0.39 -0.62 11.25
N ARG A 52 -0.51 -1.85 10.75
CA ARG A 52 -1.07 -2.11 9.43
C ARG A 52 -2.50 -1.60 9.32
N ASN A 53 -3.34 -1.86 10.33
CA ASN A 53 -4.72 -1.40 10.34
C ASN A 53 -4.82 0.13 10.38
N ILE A 54 -3.97 0.79 11.17
CA ILE A 54 -3.90 2.26 11.21
C ILE A 54 -3.49 2.80 9.84
N LEU A 55 -2.46 2.23 9.21
CA LEU A 55 -1.93 2.74 7.94
C LEU A 55 -2.83 2.38 6.74
N ALA A 56 -3.62 1.31 6.82
CA ALA A 56 -4.45 0.81 5.72
C ALA A 56 -5.48 1.82 5.20
N THR A 57 -5.92 2.78 6.03
CA THR A 57 -6.93 3.78 5.64
C THR A 57 -6.32 4.98 4.91
N HIS A 58 -5.00 5.18 4.96
CA HIS A 58 -4.32 6.24 4.21
C HIS A 58 -4.04 5.76 2.78
N ILE A 59 -5.02 5.98 1.91
CA ILE A 59 -5.03 5.49 0.52
C ILE A 59 -4.88 6.60 -0.51
N ARG A 60 -4.60 6.21 -1.76
CA ARG A 60 -4.67 7.09 -2.93
C ARG A 60 -6.00 6.89 -3.65
N VAL A 61 -6.75 7.97 -3.83
CA VAL A 61 -8.05 8.00 -4.48
C VAL A 61 -7.91 8.57 -5.88
N THR A 62 -8.61 7.98 -6.84
CA THR A 62 -8.74 8.50 -8.21
C THR A 62 -10.19 8.91 -8.44
N THR A 63 -10.42 10.20 -8.67
CA THR A 63 -11.73 10.75 -9.03
C THR A 63 -11.73 11.04 -10.53
N THR A 64 -12.65 10.42 -11.27
CA THR A 64 -12.80 10.63 -12.71
C THR A 64 -14.04 11.45 -13.01
N MET A 65 -13.91 12.44 -13.89
CA MET A 65 -15.02 13.30 -14.33
C MET A 65 -15.05 13.39 -15.85
N ASN A 66 -16.24 13.30 -16.43
CA ASN A 66 -16.44 13.50 -17.87
C ASN A 66 -16.65 14.98 -18.15
N THR A 67 -15.98 15.49 -19.16
CA THR A 67 -16.11 16.87 -19.62
C THR A 67 -17.04 16.91 -20.83
N LYS A 68 -17.72 18.04 -21.05
CA LYS A 68 -18.55 18.26 -22.24
C LYS A 68 -17.77 18.06 -23.55
N ASP A 69 -16.45 18.29 -23.52
CA ASP A 69 -15.53 18.14 -24.65
C ASP A 69 -15.15 16.67 -24.97
N GLY A 70 -15.90 15.66 -24.49
CA GLY A 70 -15.61 14.25 -24.75
C GLY A 70 -14.30 13.74 -24.11
N CYS A 71 -13.77 14.45 -23.11
CA CYS A 71 -12.57 14.08 -22.36
C CYS A 71 -12.91 13.56 -20.95
N VAL A 72 -12.09 12.65 -20.43
CA VAL A 72 -12.08 12.24 -19.01
C VAL A 72 -10.93 12.92 -18.29
N ILE A 73 -11.24 13.56 -17.17
CA ILE A 73 -10.26 14.11 -16.24
C ILE A 73 -10.16 13.14 -15.06
N ALA A 74 -8.99 12.53 -14.87
CA ALA A 74 -8.66 11.71 -13.70
C ALA A 74 -7.80 12.53 -12.72
N VAL A 75 -8.36 12.84 -11.56
CA VAL A 75 -7.66 13.48 -10.45
C VAL A 75 -7.23 12.41 -9.45
N ARG A 76 -5.93 12.23 -9.27
CA ARG A 76 -5.35 11.29 -8.30
C ARG A 76 -4.80 12.05 -7.09
N THR A 77 -5.36 11.80 -5.91
CA THR A 77 -5.00 12.50 -4.67
C THR A 77 -4.87 11.50 -3.52
N CYS A 78 -3.95 11.74 -2.59
CA CYS A 78 -3.87 10.96 -1.35
C CYS A 78 -4.87 11.50 -0.33
N THR A 79 -5.46 10.61 0.44
CA THR A 79 -6.30 10.99 1.58
C THR A 79 -5.48 11.75 2.62
N ALA A 80 -6.11 12.60 3.43
CA ALA A 80 -5.43 13.27 4.53
C ALA A 80 -5.09 12.24 5.62
N PRO A 81 -3.87 12.22 6.16
CA PRO A 81 -3.53 11.32 7.24
C PRO A 81 -4.29 11.67 8.53
N THR A 82 -4.71 10.66 9.26
CA THR A 82 -5.25 10.77 10.62
C THR A 82 -4.14 11.07 11.63
N GLU A 83 -4.49 11.54 12.83
CA GLU A 83 -3.51 11.82 13.91
C GLU A 83 -2.62 10.62 14.26
N LYS A 84 -3.21 9.41 14.26
CA LYS A 84 -2.46 8.16 14.50
C LYS A 84 -1.45 7.88 13.40
N GLN A 85 -1.80 8.15 12.15
CA GLN A 85 -0.91 8.01 11.00
C GLN A 85 0.19 9.07 11.03
N HIS A 86 -0.16 10.33 11.33
CA HIS A 86 0.80 11.41 11.54
C HIS A 86 1.83 11.07 12.62
N THR A 87 1.38 10.51 13.74
CA THR A 87 2.28 10.07 14.82
C THR A 87 3.28 9.04 14.30
N ILE A 88 2.83 8.01 13.60
CA ILE A 88 3.70 6.97 13.03
C ILE A 88 4.69 7.58 12.02
N TYR A 89 4.21 8.44 11.11
CA TYR A 89 5.05 9.07 10.09
C TYR A 89 6.09 10.02 10.67
N ASN A 90 5.73 10.80 11.67
CA ASN A 90 6.65 11.67 12.41
C ASN A 90 7.75 10.86 13.09
N LYS A 91 7.40 9.78 13.80
CA LYS A 91 8.39 8.93 14.46
C LYS A 91 9.31 8.21 13.47
N LEU A 92 8.82 7.89 12.28
CA LEU A 92 9.61 7.32 11.18
C LEU A 92 10.37 8.37 10.36
N GLN A 93 10.15 9.66 10.61
CA GLN A 93 10.71 10.79 9.86
C GLN A 93 10.41 10.72 8.35
N ILE A 94 9.19 10.32 7.99
CA ILE A 94 8.74 10.24 6.59
C ILE A 94 7.70 11.30 6.26
N LYS A 95 7.64 11.70 4.98
CA LYS A 95 6.65 12.64 4.48
C LYS A 95 5.24 12.10 4.69
N HIS A 96 4.33 12.94 5.19
CA HIS A 96 2.95 12.53 5.50
C HIS A 96 2.12 12.30 4.25
N THR A 97 2.38 13.07 3.18
CA THR A 97 1.77 12.86 1.87
C THR A 97 2.80 12.26 0.94
N PRO A 98 2.78 10.93 0.73
CA PRO A 98 3.83 10.24 -0.01
C PRO A 98 3.83 10.61 -1.50
N LEU A 99 2.66 10.95 -2.06
CA LEU A 99 2.49 11.21 -3.48
C LEU A 99 1.63 12.47 -3.70
N GLY A 100 2.12 13.39 -4.52
CA GLY A 100 1.39 14.62 -4.86
C GLY A 100 0.12 14.38 -5.68
N ARG A 101 -0.75 15.40 -5.73
CA ARG A 101 -1.92 15.43 -6.61
C ARG A 101 -1.46 15.38 -8.07
N LYS A 102 -2.09 14.51 -8.87
CA LYS A 102 -1.84 14.41 -10.32
C LYS A 102 -3.17 14.51 -11.05
N ASN A 103 -3.22 15.33 -12.08
CA ASN A 103 -4.36 15.44 -12.98
C ASN A 103 -3.95 14.86 -14.33
N ILE A 104 -4.74 13.94 -14.86
CA ILE A 104 -4.51 13.29 -16.15
C ILE A 104 -5.76 13.54 -16.99
N LYS A 105 -5.60 14.19 -18.14
CA LYS A 105 -6.65 14.29 -19.15
C LYS A 105 -6.44 13.18 -20.18
N SER A 106 -7.49 12.44 -20.50
CA SER A 106 -7.50 11.43 -21.54
C SER A 106 -8.78 11.53 -22.36
N PRO A 107 -8.77 11.20 -23.66
CA PRO A 107 -10.00 11.12 -24.44
C PRO A 107 -10.93 10.05 -23.83
N MET A 108 -12.25 10.26 -23.89
CA MET A 108 -13.21 9.22 -23.50
C MET A 108 -12.99 8.00 -24.38
N LYS A 109 -12.67 6.86 -23.77
CA LYS A 109 -12.76 5.57 -24.47
C LYS A 109 -14.24 5.29 -24.71
N THR A 110 -14.67 5.30 -25.97
CA THR A 110 -15.96 4.73 -26.38
C THR A 110 -16.02 3.29 -25.89
N GLN A 111 -16.92 2.97 -24.96
CA GLN A 111 -17.26 1.59 -24.68
C GLN A 111 -17.80 0.98 -25.98
N ARG A 112 -17.07 0.04 -26.58
CA ARG A 112 -17.69 -0.94 -27.47
C ARG A 112 -18.54 -1.83 -26.56
N CYS A 113 -19.82 -1.51 -26.42
CA CYS A 113 -20.82 -2.48 -25.99
C CYS A 113 -20.88 -3.53 -27.10
N SER A 114 -20.25 -4.68 -26.91
CA SER A 114 -20.64 -5.88 -27.63
C SER A 114 -22.06 -6.22 -27.17
N ALA A 115 -23.05 -5.80 -27.95
CA ALA A 115 -24.37 -6.40 -27.92
C ALA A 115 -24.23 -7.78 -28.56
N GLU A 116 -24.15 -8.82 -27.73
CA GLU A 116 -24.30 -10.19 -28.19
C GLU A 116 -25.81 -10.42 -28.40
N LYS A 117 -26.18 -10.77 -29.64
CA LYS A 117 -27.53 -11.17 -30.05
C LYS A 117 -27.62 -12.69 -30.03
#